data_AF-A0A929FND9-F1
#
_entry.id   AF-A0A929FND9-F1
#
_cell.length_a   1.000
_cell.length_b   1.000
_cell.length_c   1.000
_cell.angle_alpha   90.00
_cell.angle_beta   90.00
_cell.angle_gamma   90.00
#
_symmetry.space_group_name_H-M   'P 1'
#
loop_
_entity.id
_entity.type
_entity.pdbx_description
1 polymer ?
#
loop_
_entity_poly.entity_id
_entity_poly.type
_entity_poly.pdbx_seq_one_letter_code
_entity_poly.pdbx_strand_id
1 'polypeptide(L)'
;MAAKFNQPRADDAVLGGCSIPSPPYAAVLGGLVGVKRRFVSPVVSQRIAAVKDTIKYGQEGFPLLLDGLKDSDWRVRHAAYSLLKGFDDNRLRQRLAEYNPFQFLSCLYRHPTAQSTAYALWQSG
;
A
#
# COMPACT_ATOMS: atom_id res chain seq x y z
N MET A 1 47.34 -26.49 -19.49
CA MET A 1 47.64 -25.08 -19.14
C MET A 1 46.33 -24.38 -18.82
N ALA A 2 46.13 -23.95 -17.57
CA ALA A 2 44.86 -23.46 -17.06
C ALA A 2 44.66 -21.96 -17.39
N ALA A 3 43.62 -21.63 -18.16
CA ALA A 3 43.23 -20.25 -18.43
C ALA A 3 42.21 -19.78 -17.37
N LYS A 4 42.60 -18.78 -16.56
CA LYS A 4 41.71 -18.09 -15.62
C LYS A 4 40.78 -17.15 -16.39
N PHE A 5 39.49 -17.48 -16.51
CA PHE A 5 38.46 -16.66 -17.15
C PHE A 5 37.53 -15.94 -16.14
N ASN A 6 38.07 -15.39 -15.06
CA ASN A 6 37.26 -14.71 -14.02
C ASN A 6 37.57 -13.22 -13.87
N GLN A 7 37.95 -12.53 -14.95
CA GLN A 7 38.12 -11.08 -14.92
C GLN A 7 37.05 -10.41 -15.79
N PRO A 8 36.19 -9.55 -15.21
CA PRO A 8 35.21 -8.77 -15.96
C PRO A 8 35.91 -7.90 -17.00
N ARG A 9 35.32 -7.73 -18.19
CA ARG A 9 35.82 -6.82 -19.23
C ARG A 9 35.58 -5.36 -18.82
N ALA A 10 36.23 -4.41 -19.50
CA ALA A 10 36.09 -2.98 -19.20
C ALA A 10 34.62 -2.47 -19.21
N ASP A 11 33.75 -3.14 -19.97
CA ASP A 11 32.32 -2.82 -20.08
C ASP A 11 31.42 -3.60 -19.10
N ASP A 12 32.02 -4.49 -18.30
CA ASP A 12 31.35 -5.40 -17.36
C ASP A 12 31.20 -4.77 -15.96
N ALA A 13 31.60 -3.49 -15.83
CA ALA A 13 31.42 -2.68 -14.64
C ALA A 13 30.10 -1.89 -14.73
N VAL A 14 29.04 -2.39 -14.10
CA VAL A 14 27.87 -1.58 -13.79
C VAL A 14 28.24 -0.63 -12.64
N LEU A 15 28.47 0.64 -12.93
CA LEU A 15 28.76 1.69 -11.95
C LEU A 15 27.51 2.04 -11.13
N GLY A 16 27.15 1.17 -10.18
CA GLY A 16 26.19 1.49 -9.12
C GLY A 16 26.88 2.27 -8.01
N GLY A 17 27.07 3.58 -8.17
CA GLY A 17 27.73 4.35 -7.10
C GLY A 17 28.06 5.79 -7.44
N CYS A 18 27.03 6.63 -7.62
CA CYS A 18 27.19 8.07 -7.40
C CYS A 18 26.42 8.44 -6.14
N SER A 19 27.12 8.53 -5.02
CA SER A 19 26.66 9.22 -3.80
C SER A 19 26.72 10.73 -4.03
N ILE A 20 26.01 11.21 -5.05
CA ILE A 20 25.54 12.58 -5.06
C ILE A 20 24.42 12.60 -4.01
N PRO A 21 24.26 13.64 -3.17
CA PRO A 21 23.01 13.84 -2.46
C PRO A 21 21.95 14.10 -3.54
N SER A 22 21.41 13.00 -4.05
CA SER A 22 20.41 13.00 -5.08
C SER A 22 19.28 13.86 -4.57
N PRO A 23 18.79 14.84 -5.36
CA PRO A 23 17.51 15.47 -5.11
C PRO A 23 16.51 14.41 -4.64
N PRO A 24 15.51 14.73 -3.80
CA PRO A 24 14.53 13.78 -3.30
C PRO A 24 13.92 12.85 -4.39
N TYR A 25 14.05 13.27 -5.66
CA TYR A 25 13.53 12.69 -6.89
C TYR A 25 14.55 11.92 -7.75
N ALA A 26 15.87 12.03 -7.50
CA ALA A 26 16.92 11.58 -8.44
C ALA A 26 17.46 10.15 -8.20
N ALA A 27 16.96 9.43 -7.21
CA ALA A 27 17.33 8.02 -7.07
C ALA A 27 16.21 7.14 -7.63
N VAL A 28 16.51 6.40 -8.70
CA VAL A 28 15.79 5.19 -9.10
C VAL A 28 16.09 4.14 -8.04
N LEU A 29 15.58 4.33 -6.82
CA LEU A 29 15.55 3.28 -5.83
C LEU A 29 14.52 2.30 -6.36
N GLY A 30 14.96 1.34 -7.16
CA GLY A 30 14.15 0.18 -7.49
C GLY A 30 13.76 -0.56 -6.21
N GLY A 31 12.81 -1.48 -6.33
CA GLY A 31 12.46 -2.34 -5.21
C GLY A 31 11.65 -1.64 -4.11
N LEU A 32 11.49 -2.35 -2.99
CA LEU A 32 10.69 -1.92 -1.84
C LEU A 32 11.25 -0.66 -1.16
N VAL A 33 12.56 -0.42 -1.29
CA VAL A 33 13.23 0.79 -0.75
C VAL A 33 12.68 2.06 -1.43
N GLY A 34 12.51 2.05 -2.75
CA GLY A 34 11.91 3.18 -3.45
C GLY A 34 10.44 3.38 -3.16
N VAL A 35 9.71 2.28 -2.94
CA VAL A 35 8.33 2.34 -2.48
C VAL A 35 8.26 3.06 -1.13
N LYS A 36 9.07 2.66 -0.15
CA LYS A 36 9.15 3.32 1.17
C LYS A 36 9.48 4.80 1.05
N ARG A 37 10.41 5.18 0.17
CA ARG A 37 10.74 6.59 -0.08
C ARG A 37 9.58 7.38 -0.67
N ARG A 38 8.86 6.83 -1.64
CA ARG A 38 7.66 7.48 -2.22
C ARG A 38 6.53 7.59 -1.22
N PHE A 39 6.42 6.63 -0.29
CA PHE A 39 5.39 6.63 0.74
C PHE A 39 5.53 7.76 1.75
N VAL A 40 6.74 8.26 2.01
CA VAL A 40 6.94 9.44 2.89
C VAL A 40 6.85 10.78 2.15
N SER A 41 6.47 10.77 0.87
CA SER A 41 6.36 11.98 0.06
C SER A 41 5.23 12.90 0.53
N PRO A 42 5.42 14.23 0.51
CA PRO A 42 4.31 15.17 0.72
C PRO A 42 3.24 15.06 -0.37
N VAL A 43 3.59 14.53 -1.56
CA VAL A 43 2.68 14.42 -2.69
C VAL A 43 1.78 13.19 -2.52
N VAL A 44 0.48 13.42 -2.33
CA VAL A 44 -0.53 12.38 -2.12
C VAL A 44 -0.50 11.32 -3.23
N SER A 45 -0.41 11.74 -4.49
CA SER A 45 -0.35 10.82 -5.64
C SER A 45 0.85 9.87 -5.59
N GLN A 46 1.99 10.33 -5.06
CA GLN A 46 3.18 9.49 -4.90
C GLN A 46 2.99 8.46 -3.78
N ARG A 47 2.34 8.84 -2.67
CA ARG A 47 1.99 7.90 -1.60
C ARG A 47 1.00 6.84 -2.07
N ILE A 48 -0.02 7.23 -2.84
CA ILE A 48 -0.96 6.28 -3.46
C ILE A 48 -0.23 5.31 -4.38
N ALA A 49 0.68 5.80 -5.23
CA ALA A 49 1.47 4.95 -6.11
C ALA A 49 2.36 3.97 -5.31
N ALA A 50 2.98 4.44 -4.22
CA ALA A 50 3.75 3.60 -3.33
C ALA A 50 2.90 2.49 -2.70
N VAL A 51 1.73 2.84 -2.17
CA VAL A 51 0.78 1.86 -1.60
C VAL A 51 0.38 0.82 -2.64
N LYS A 52 0.10 1.21 -3.90
CA LYS A 52 -0.21 0.26 -4.97
C LYS A 52 0.94 -0.65 -5.35
N ASP A 53 2.17 -0.14 -5.33
CA ASP A 53 3.36 -0.92 -5.70
C ASP A 53 3.72 -2.00 -4.66
N THR A 54 3.22 -1.91 -3.43
CA THR A 54 3.48 -2.92 -2.37
C THR A 54 3.10 -4.34 -2.77
N ILE A 55 2.07 -4.52 -3.60
CA ILE A 55 1.60 -5.84 -4.06
C ILE A 55 2.70 -6.60 -4.81
N LYS A 56 3.63 -5.89 -5.44
CA LYS A 56 4.77 -6.46 -6.17
C LYS A 56 5.78 -7.14 -5.25
N TYR A 57 5.70 -6.89 -3.94
CA TYR A 57 6.63 -7.38 -2.93
C TYR A 57 5.99 -8.41 -1.98
N GLY A 58 4.76 -8.85 -2.28
CA GLY A 58 4.05 -9.85 -1.48
C GLY A 58 4.00 -9.49 0.00
N GLN A 59 4.36 -10.43 0.87
CA GLN A 59 4.32 -10.23 2.33
C GLN A 59 5.26 -9.12 2.83
N GLU A 60 6.38 -8.84 2.14
CA GLU A 60 7.29 -7.77 2.55
C GLU A 60 6.69 -6.37 2.37
N GLY A 61 5.70 -6.24 1.49
CA GLY A 61 4.94 -5.01 1.26
C GLY A 61 3.85 -4.76 2.31
N PHE A 62 3.46 -5.77 3.09
CA PHE A 62 2.32 -5.69 4.00
C PHE A 62 2.46 -4.64 5.12
N PRO A 63 3.64 -4.47 5.76
CA PRO A 63 3.80 -3.42 6.76
C PRO A 63 3.47 -2.03 6.21
N LEU A 64 3.90 -1.75 4.98
CA LEU A 64 3.63 -0.47 4.32
C LEU A 64 2.14 -0.29 3.96
N LEU A 65 1.44 -1.40 3.67
CA LEU A 65 0.00 -1.41 3.47
C LEU A 65 -0.76 -1.03 4.75
N LEU A 66 -0.31 -1.57 5.90
CA LEU A 66 -0.87 -1.23 7.21
C LEU A 66 -0.58 0.23 7.60
N ASP A 67 0.61 0.74 7.29
CA ASP A 67 0.94 2.15 7.49
C ASP A 67 0.06 3.05 6.61
N GLY A 68 -0.28 2.61 5.39
CA GLY A 68 -1.21 3.29 4.49
C GLY A 68 -2.60 3.50 5.08
N LEU A 69 -3.09 2.59 5.94
CA LEU A 69 -4.37 2.76 6.65
C LEU A 69 -4.35 3.90 7.68
N LYS A 70 -3.17 4.33 8.11
CA LYS A 70 -2.96 5.40 9.09
C LYS A 70 -2.56 6.74 8.44
N ASP A 71 -2.50 6.81 7.12
CA ASP A 71 -2.11 8.03 6.39
C ASP A 71 -3.08 9.18 6.70
N SER A 72 -2.56 10.41 6.67
CA SER A 72 -3.35 11.61 6.92
C SER A 72 -4.40 11.86 5.83
N ASP A 73 -4.10 11.53 4.57
CA ASP A 73 -4.99 11.70 3.43
C ASP A 73 -5.90 10.48 3.25
N TRP A 74 -7.21 10.72 3.20
CA TRP A 74 -8.21 9.67 3.08
C TRP A 74 -8.06 8.84 1.81
N ARG A 75 -7.51 9.40 0.72
CA ARG A 75 -7.33 8.69 -0.56
C ARG A 75 -6.24 7.63 -0.44
N VAL A 76 -5.21 7.89 0.36
CA VAL A 76 -4.14 6.92 0.65
C VAL A 76 -4.71 5.79 1.51
N ARG A 77 -5.47 6.13 2.57
CA ARG A 77 -6.17 5.15 3.41
C ARG A 77 -7.11 4.26 2.60
N HIS A 78 -7.89 4.85 1.70
CA HIS A 78 -8.81 4.13 0.83
C HIS A 78 -8.06 3.18 -0.12
N ALA A 79 -6.95 3.62 -0.70
CA ALA A 79 -6.11 2.77 -1.56
C ALA A 79 -5.56 1.55 -0.79
N ALA A 80 -5.03 1.77 0.42
CA ALA A 80 -4.52 0.69 1.27
C ALA A 80 -5.63 -0.32 1.64
N TYR A 81 -6.80 0.18 2.07
CA TYR A 81 -7.96 -0.66 2.39
C TYR A 81 -8.44 -1.48 1.19
N SER A 82 -8.52 -0.86 0.01
CA SER A 82 -8.98 -1.53 -1.23
C SER A 82 -8.04 -2.69 -1.62
N LEU A 83 -6.73 -2.50 -1.46
CA LEU A 83 -5.75 -3.56 -1.73
C LEU A 83 -5.88 -4.70 -0.71
N LEU A 84 -5.97 -4.35 0.58
CA LEU A 84 -6.15 -5.31 1.67
C LEU A 84 -7.39 -6.21 1.49
N LYS A 85 -8.51 -5.64 1.02
CA LYS A 85 -9.74 -6.41 0.73
C LYS A 85 -9.54 -7.44 -0.39
N GLY A 86 -8.60 -7.22 -1.30
CA GLY A 86 -8.27 -8.13 -2.38
C GLY A 86 -7.31 -9.25 -2.00
N PHE A 87 -6.67 -9.19 -0.83
CA PHE A 87 -5.81 -10.26 -0.35
C PHE A 87 -6.62 -11.33 0.39
N ASP A 88 -6.59 -12.55 -0.12
CA ASP A 88 -7.22 -13.71 0.51
C ASP A 88 -6.28 -14.36 1.54
N ASP A 89 -5.75 -13.55 2.46
CA ASP A 89 -4.91 -13.99 3.57
C ASP A 89 -5.67 -13.82 4.89
N ASN A 90 -5.94 -14.94 5.57
CA ASN A 90 -6.64 -14.96 6.85
C ASN A 90 -5.95 -14.11 7.92
N ARG A 91 -4.62 -13.94 7.86
CA ARG A 91 -3.86 -13.10 8.81
C ARG A 91 -4.17 -11.61 8.62
N LEU A 92 -4.45 -11.18 7.39
CA LEU A 92 -4.82 -9.80 7.08
C LEU A 92 -6.26 -9.51 7.49
N ARG A 93 -7.18 -10.48 7.33
CA ARG A 93 -8.58 -10.34 7.76
C ARG A 93 -8.72 -10.01 9.24
N GLN A 94 -7.92 -10.65 10.10
CA GLN A 94 -7.94 -10.39 11.54
C GLN A 94 -7.45 -8.98 11.88
N ARG A 95 -6.43 -8.47 11.16
CA ARG A 95 -5.93 -7.09 11.33
C ARG A 95 -6.88 -6.03 10.77
N LEU A 96 -7.70 -6.37 9.78
CA LEU A 96 -8.72 -5.49 9.19
C LEU A 96 -10.03 -5.44 9.99
N ALA A 97 -10.33 -6.46 10.79
CA ALA A 97 -11.59 -6.55 11.53
C ALA A 97 -11.84 -5.35 12.46
N GLU A 98 -10.77 -4.71 12.93
CA GLU A 98 -10.82 -3.52 13.79
C GLU A 98 -10.82 -2.20 13.00
N TYR A 99 -10.50 -2.22 11.71
CA TYR A 99 -10.40 -1.01 10.90
C TYR A 99 -11.77 -0.61 10.35
N ASN A 100 -12.30 0.54 10.79
CA ASN A 100 -13.52 1.12 10.22
C ASN A 100 -13.16 2.08 9.07
N PRO A 101 -13.33 1.70 7.79
CA PRO A 101 -13.00 2.56 6.64
C PRO A 101 -13.88 3.81 6.56
N PHE A 102 -14.99 3.83 7.28
CA PHE A 102 -15.98 4.91 7.26
C PHE A 102 -15.89 5.83 8.49
N GLN A 103 -14.93 5.61 9.38
CA GLN A 103 -14.80 6.40 10.63
C GLN A 103 -14.60 7.90 10.42
N PHE A 104 -14.18 8.32 9.22
CA PHE A 104 -13.99 9.72 8.86
C PHE A 104 -15.10 10.27 7.95
N LEU A 105 -16.10 9.46 7.59
CA LEU A 105 -17.26 9.93 6.84
C LEU A 105 -18.20 10.66 7.79
N SER A 106 -18.53 11.90 7.45
CA SER A 106 -19.64 12.62 8.09
C SER A 106 -20.95 12.27 7.37
N CYS A 107 -22.03 12.17 8.14
CA CYS A 107 -23.37 12.05 7.57
C CYS A 107 -23.70 13.37 6.85
N LEU A 108 -23.74 13.34 5.52
CA LEU A 108 -24.09 14.51 4.70
C LEU A 108 -25.60 14.78 4.73
N TYR A 109 -26.40 13.72 4.77
CA TYR A 109 -27.86 13.81 4.76
C TYR A 109 -28.47 12.58 5.44
N ARG A 110 -29.37 12.81 6.40
CA ARG A 110 -30.15 11.75 7.04
C ARG A 110 -31.55 11.77 6.43
N HIS A 111 -31.89 10.75 5.66
CA HIS A 111 -33.27 10.58 5.21
C HIS A 111 -34.19 10.37 6.43
N PRO A 112 -35.29 11.12 6.55
CA PRO A 112 -36.18 11.06 7.72
C PRO A 112 -36.99 9.77 7.82
N THR A 113 -37.06 8.96 6.75
CA THR A 113 -37.76 7.68 6.73
C THR A 113 -36.80 6.55 7.09
N ALA A 114 -36.44 6.46 8.37
CA ALA A 114 -35.82 5.26 8.93
C ALA A 114 -36.90 4.17 9.11
N GLN A 115 -37.42 3.62 8.01
CA GLN A 115 -38.09 2.33 8.03
C GLN A 115 -37.20 1.35 7.27
N SER A 116 -36.14 0.88 7.93
CA SER A 116 -35.57 -0.42 7.59
C SER A 116 -36.58 -1.47 8.06
N THR A 117 -37.50 -1.85 7.18
CA THR A 117 -38.42 -2.98 7.41
C THR A 117 -37.61 -4.27 7.40
N ALA A 118 -37.06 -4.62 8.57
CA ALA A 118 -36.72 -6.00 8.86
C ALA A 118 -38.04 -6.76 9.03
N TYR A 119 -38.52 -7.41 7.97
CA TYR A 119 -39.58 -8.39 8.12
C TYR A 119 -39.00 -9.62 8.83
N ALA A 120 -39.21 -9.71 10.14
CA ALA A 120 -39.22 -11.00 10.81
C ALA A 120 -40.61 -11.61 10.55
N LEU A 121 -40.68 -12.60 9.65
CA LEU A 121 -41.85 -13.47 9.57
C LEU A 121 -41.84 -14.35 10.83
N TRP A 122 -42.52 -13.90 11.88
CA TRP A 122 -42.91 -14.78 12.97
C TRP A 122 -44.11 -15.61 12.50
N GLN A 123 -43.89 -16.91 12.36
CA GLN A 123 -44.96 -17.91 12.30
C GLN A 123 -45.65 -17.99 13.66
N SER A 124 -46.98 -17.91 13.68
CA SER A 124 -47.78 -18.44 14.78
C SER A 124 -49.25 -18.55 14.37
N GLY A 125 -49.80 -19.77 14.43
CA GLY A 125 -51.22 -20.08 14.32
C GLY A 125 -51.51 -21.23 13.39
#